data_AF-A0A497DXL3-F1
#
_entry.id   AF-A0A497DXL3-F1
#
_cell.length_a   1.000
_cell.length_b   1.000
_cell.length_c   1.000
_cell.angle_alpha   90.00
_cell.angle_beta   90.00
_cell.angle_gamma   90.00
#
_symmetry.space_group_name_H-M   'P 1'
#
loop_
_entity.id
_entity.type
_entity.pdbx_description
1 polymer ?
#
loop_
_entity_poly.entity_id
_entity_poly.type
_entity_poly.pdbx_seq_one_letter_code
_entity_poly.pdbx_strand_id
1 'polypeptide(L)'
;KKPIVVNRYSIYVTDIEPKGFEVIAFEGFATRKIIAQIKRVLTDPLYRLKMTQKNFDLGKKFFSYDTLRKKLFSLISIFHQ
;
A
#
# COMPACT_ATOMS: atom_id res chain seq x y z
N LYS A 1 7.57 -9.75 -0.64
CA LYS A 1 6.93 -8.87 0.37
C LYS A 1 8.01 -7.98 0.98
N LYS A 2 7.85 -6.66 0.98
CA LYS A 2 8.85 -5.70 1.48
C LYS A 2 8.13 -4.58 2.23
N PRO A 3 8.74 -3.99 3.27
CA PRO A 3 8.18 -2.80 3.91
C PRO A 3 8.21 -1.63 2.93
N ILE A 4 7.32 -0.66 3.13
CA ILE A 4 7.15 0.47 2.22
C ILE A 4 7.38 1.76 3.01
N VAL A 5 8.30 2.58 2.50
CA VAL A 5 8.45 3.98 2.89
C VAL A 5 8.02 4.80 1.68
N VAL A 6 7.14 5.77 1.88
CA VAL A 6 6.53 6.51 0.76
C VAL A 6 6.39 7.99 1.11
N ASN A 7 6.69 8.86 0.15
CA ASN A 7 6.30 10.26 0.26
C ASN A 7 4.78 10.33 0.16
N ARG A 8 4.09 11.16 0.94
CA ARG A 8 2.63 11.19 0.99
C ARG A 8 2.07 12.07 -0.14
N TYR A 9 2.28 11.65 -1.39
CA TYR A 9 1.80 12.33 -2.60
C TYR A 9 0.31 12.05 -2.87
N SER A 10 -0.32 12.87 -3.72
CA SER A 10 -1.77 12.87 -3.96
C SER A 10 -2.34 11.50 -4.37
N ILE A 11 -1.70 10.79 -5.30
CA ILE A 11 -2.19 9.47 -5.75
C ILE A 11 -2.12 8.43 -4.62
N TYR A 12 -1.08 8.46 -3.77
CA TYR A 12 -1.04 7.58 -2.61
C TYR A 12 -2.21 7.87 -1.65
N VAL A 13 -2.48 9.15 -1.37
CA VAL A 13 -3.57 9.58 -0.48
C VAL A 13 -4.94 9.19 -1.03
N THR A 14 -5.17 9.35 -2.33
CA THR A 14 -6.47 9.05 -2.95
C THR A 14 -6.69 7.56 -3.13
N ASP A 15 -5.71 6.83 -3.64
CA ASP A 15 -5.94 5.48 -4.16
C ASP A 15 -5.50 4.37 -3.20
N ILE A 16 -4.47 4.62 -2.38
CA ILE A 16 -3.76 3.57 -1.62
C ILE A 16 -4.00 3.69 -0.11
N GLU A 17 -3.82 4.89 0.46
CA GLU A 17 -4.00 5.16 1.89
C GLU A 17 -5.37 4.69 2.42
N PRO A 18 -6.50 4.91 1.72
CA PRO A 18 -7.82 4.46 2.18
C PRO A 18 -7.97 2.93 2.19
N LYS A 19 -7.04 2.19 1.57
CA LYS A 19 -7.05 0.71 1.58
C LYS A 19 -6.40 0.14 2.84
N GLY A 20 -5.80 0.97 3.70
CA GLY A 20 -5.29 0.57 5.02
C GLY A 20 -3.91 -0.08 5.01
N PHE A 21 -3.08 0.23 3.99
CA PHE A 21 -1.69 -0.21 3.94
C PHE A 21 -0.91 0.32 5.17
N GLU A 22 -0.11 -0.53 5.79
CA GLU A 22 0.82 -0.16 6.84
C GLU A 22 2.14 0.27 6.20
N VAL A 23 2.32 1.57 6.03
CA VAL A 23 3.52 2.16 5.45
C VAL A 23 4.14 3.18 6.40
N ILE A 24 5.39 3.53 6.15
CA ILE A 24 6.02 4.71 6.72
C ILE A 24 5.80 5.85 5.71
N ALA A 25 4.75 6.65 5.92
CA ALA A 25 4.46 7.82 5.11
C ALA A 25 5.16 9.06 5.68
N PHE A 26 5.75 9.89 4.81
CA PHE A 26 6.35 11.17 5.19
C PHE A 26 5.99 12.26 4.20
N GLU A 27 6.03 13.52 4.63
CA GLU A 27 5.78 14.70 3.77
C GLU A 27 7.06 15.54 3.71
N GLY A 28 7.57 15.76 2.50
CA GLY A 28 8.81 16.51 2.29
C GLY A 28 10.05 15.75 2.73
N PHE A 29 10.48 15.92 3.99
CA PHE A 29 11.77 15.43 4.49
C PHE A 29 11.61 14.37 5.58
N ALA A 30 12.60 13.46 5.67
CA ALA A 30 12.63 12.43 6.70
C ALA A 30 13.00 13.03 8.07
N THR A 31 12.01 13.17 8.94
CA THR A 31 12.23 13.63 10.33
C THR A 31 12.84 12.52 11.19
N ARG A 32 13.38 12.87 12.37
CA ARG A 32 13.88 11.89 13.35
C ARG A 32 12.83 10.82 13.70
N LYS A 33 11.55 11.18 13.72
CA LYS A 33 10.43 10.25 13.93
C LYS A 33 10.33 9.21 12.81
N ILE A 34 10.42 9.64 11.55
CA ILE A 34 10.43 8.74 10.38
C ILE A 34 11.64 7.81 10.44
N ILE A 35 12.82 8.34 10.74
CA ILE A 35 14.04 7.52 10.89
C ILE A 35 13.88 6.48 12.02
N ALA A 36 13.25 6.83 13.15
CA ALA A 36 12.99 5.88 14.23
C ALA A 36 12.02 4.77 13.80
N GLN A 37 10.97 5.09 13.03
CA GLN A 37 10.06 4.09 12.46
C GLN A 37 10.78 3.15 11.49
N ILE A 38 11.63 3.69 10.61
CA ILE A 38 12.45 2.90 9.69
C ILE A 38 13.37 1.96 10.48
N LYS A 39 14.06 2.47 11.50
CA LYS A 39 14.91 1.65 12.38
C LYS A 39 14.13 0.51 13.01
N ARG A 40 12.94 0.77 13.57
CA ARG A 40 12.07 -0.28 14.12
C ARG A 40 11.73 -1.35 13.07
N VAL A 41 11.35 -0.96 11.86
CA VAL A 41 11.07 -1.92 10.78
C VAL A 41 12.29 -2.76 10.44
N LEU A 42 13.49 -2.20 10.48
CA LEU A 42 14.73 -2.93 10.19
C LEU A 42 15.12 -3.89 11.33
N THR A 43 14.94 -3.49 12.58
CA THR A 43 15.41 -4.24 13.76
C THR A 43 14.37 -5.19 14.36
N ASP A 44 13.08 -4.98 14.12
CA ASP A 44 11.98 -5.83 14.62
C ASP A 44 11.43 -6.71 13.49
N PRO A 45 11.88 -7.97 13.37
CA PRO A 45 11.47 -8.87 12.29
C PRO A 45 9.99 -9.27 12.37
N LEU A 46 9.41 -9.39 13.56
CA LEU A 46 8.00 -9.76 13.74
C LEU A 46 7.08 -8.62 13.31
N TYR A 47 7.41 -7.39 13.72
CA TYR A 47 6.70 -6.20 13.27
C TYR A 47 6.76 -6.04 11.74
N ARG A 48 7.95 -6.22 11.15
CA ARG A 48 8.12 -6.19 9.70
C ARG A 48 7.34 -7.29 9.00
N LEU A 49 7.31 -8.50 9.53
CA LEU A 49 6.56 -9.61 8.95
C LEU A 49 5.06 -9.30 8.92
N LYS A 50 4.50 -8.84 10.04
CA LYS A 50 3.08 -8.46 10.14
C LYS A 50 2.71 -7.36 9.14
N MET A 51 3.48 -6.28 9.11
CA MET A 51 3.30 -5.16 8.18
C MET A 51 3.31 -5.63 6.73
N THR A 52 4.34 -6.39 6.34
CA THR A 52 4.53 -6.81 4.94
C THR A 52 3.53 -7.87 4.49
N GLN A 53 3.05 -8.71 5.41
CA GLN A 53 1.99 -9.67 5.15
C GLN A 53 0.67 -8.94 4.88
N LYS A 54 0.25 -8.05 5.78
CA LYS A 54 -0.96 -7.25 5.61
C LYS A 54 -0.97 -6.50 4.27
N ASN A 55 0.11 -5.79 3.96
CA ASN A 55 0.21 -5.01 2.72
C ASN A 55 0.12 -5.89 1.48
N PHE A 56 0.70 -7.09 1.53
CA PHE A 56 0.63 -8.03 0.42
C PHE A 56 -0.80 -8.54 0.21
N ASP A 57 -1.52 -8.84 1.29
CA ASP A 57 -2.91 -9.31 1.22
C ASP A 57 -3.86 -8.20 0.72
N LEU A 58 -3.65 -6.96 1.16
CA LEU A 58 -4.36 -5.79 0.63
C LEU A 58 -4.05 -5.56 -0.85
N GLY A 59 -2.77 -5.70 -1.23
CA GLY A 59 -2.33 -5.64 -2.63
C GLY A 59 -3.07 -6.64 -3.51
N LYS A 60 -3.14 -7.90 -3.08
CA LYS A 60 -3.92 -8.93 -3.78
C LYS A 60 -5.40 -8.60 -3.87
N LYS A 61 -5.99 -8.10 -2.78
CA LYS A 61 -7.42 -7.78 -2.72
C LYS A 61 -7.80 -6.63 -3.67
N PHE A 62 -7.02 -5.55 -3.69
CA PHE A 62 -7.41 -4.32 -4.37
C PHE A 62 -6.71 -4.07 -5.71
N PHE A 63 -5.52 -4.62 -5.92
CA PHE A 63 -4.63 -4.28 -7.04
C PHE A 63 -4.11 -5.49 -7.82
N SER A 64 -4.76 -6.66 -7.69
CA SER A 64 -4.42 -7.84 -8.49
C SER A 64 -4.95 -7.75 -9.93
N TYR A 65 -4.34 -8.52 -10.83
CA TYR A 65 -4.85 -8.70 -12.19
C TYR A 65 -6.28 -9.27 -12.21
N ASP A 66 -6.63 -10.13 -11.27
CA ASP A 66 -8.00 -10.63 -11.14
C ASP A 66 -8.99 -9.50 -10.84
N THR A 67 -8.63 -8.58 -9.93
CA THR A 67 -9.44 -7.41 -9.64
C THR A 67 -9.53 -6.48 -10.85
N LEU A 68 -8.42 -6.24 -11.56
CA LEU A 68 -8.40 -5.45 -12.79
C LEU A 68 -9.31 -6.05 -13.86
N ARG A 69 -9.16 -7.36 -14.12
CA ARG A 69 -9.95 -8.12 -15.09
C ARG A 69 -11.43 -7.96 -14.80
N LYS A 70 -11.87 -8.22 -13.56
CA LYS A 70 -13.27 -8.10 -13.15
C LYS A 70 -13.83 -6.69 -13.39
N LYS A 71 -13.06 -5.65 -13.03
CA LYS A 71 -13.45 -4.25 -13.25
C LYS A 71 -13.57 -3.90 -14.73
N LEU A 72 -12.60 -4.32 -15.54
CA LEU A 72 -12.60 -4.06 -16.98
C LEU A 72 -13.77 -4.75 -17.68
N PHE A 73 -14.02 -6.03 -17.36
CA PHE A 73 -15.19 -6.75 -17.87
C PHE A 73 -16.48 -6.04 -17.51
N SER A 74 -16.64 -5.62 -16.24
CA SER A 74 -17.83 -4.87 -15.81
C SER A 74 -18.04 -3.60 -16.63
N LEU A 75 -16.98 -2.85 -16.96
CA LEU A 75 -17.09 -1.64 -17.78
C LEU A 75 -17.48 -1.99 -19.22
N ILE A 76 -16.81 -2.95 -19.85
CA ILE A 76 -17.09 -3.35 -21.24
C ILE A 76 -18.52 -3.87 -21.38
N SER A 77 -19.02 -4.65 -20.41
CA SER A 77 -20.38 -5.16 -20.42
C SER A 77 -21.44 -4.06 -20.34
N ILE A 78 -21.14 -2.91 -19.72
CA ILE A 78 -22.05 -1.74 -19.70
C ILE A 78 -22.14 -1.09 -21.09
N PHE A 79 -21.05 -1.06 -21.85
CA PHE A 79 -21.03 -0.45 -23.19
C PHE A 79 -21.64 -1.30 -24.31
N HIS A 80 -21.92 -2.59 -24.04
CA HIS A 80 -22.54 -3.51 -25.00
C HIS A 80 -24.05 -3.72 -24.75
N GLN A 81 -24.66 -2.88 -23.91
CA GLN A 81 -26.12 -2.72 -23.76
C GLN A 81 -26.53 -1.38 -24.36
#